data_AF-A0A3D3M6R1-F1
#
_entry.id   AF-A0A3D3M6R1-F1
#
_cell.length_a   1.000
_cell.length_b   1.000
_cell.length_c   1.000
_cell.angle_alpha   90.00
_cell.angle_beta   90.00
_cell.angle_gamma   90.00
#
_symmetry.space_group_name_H-M   'P 1'
#
loop_
_entity.id
_entity.type
_entity.pdbx_description
1 polymer ?
#
loop_
_entity_poly.entity_id
_entity_poly.type
_entity_poly.pdbx_seq_one_letter_code
_entity_poly.pdbx_strand_id
1 'polypeptide(L)'
;LGRAPVLAALALTVVGSGAMFTVFTYIAPILSNETHASPAFITAMLVLFGVGLTLGNMWGGKAADRSIDRTLIISLSVLILVLLAFTVLMRWPLPAAVAILIWGIASFALVPPLQMRVMEAAKDAPNLASAVNIGAFNFGNAIGAALGGAVINAGLGFPAISLAGAAMAGLGLLMVLGFAWRSRASEAVVV
;
A
#
# COMPACT_ATOMS: atom_id res chain seq x y z
N LEU A 1 12.33 3.12 20.71
CA LEU A 1 11.40 3.27 19.57
C LEU A 1 10.96 4.70 19.28
N GLY A 2 10.90 5.61 20.27
CA GLY A 2 10.45 7.01 20.04
C GLY A 2 11.40 7.93 19.26
N ARG A 3 12.44 7.40 18.60
CA ARG A 3 13.37 8.23 17.81
C ARG A 3 12.71 8.64 16.51
N ALA A 4 12.97 9.86 16.04
CA ALA A 4 12.35 10.40 14.82
C ALA A 4 12.46 9.47 13.59
N PRO A 5 13.60 8.80 13.30
CA PRO A 5 13.70 7.90 12.14
C PRO A 5 12.79 6.67 12.26
N VAL A 6 12.65 6.11 13.46
CA VAL A 6 11.78 4.94 13.71
C VAL A 6 10.32 5.34 13.56
N LEU A 7 9.92 6.48 14.16
CA LEU A 7 8.55 6.99 14.04
C LEU A 7 8.19 7.32 12.60
N ALA A 8 9.12 7.91 11.83
CA ALA A 8 8.92 8.20 10.42
C ALA A 8 8.74 6.93 9.57
N ALA A 9 9.54 5.88 9.85
CA ALA A 9 9.41 4.59 9.18
C ALA A 9 8.10 3.88 9.54
N LEU A 10 7.69 3.90 10.82
CA LEU A 10 6.40 3.36 11.26
C LEU A 10 5.22 4.13 10.65
N ALA A 11 5.28 5.46 10.60
CA ALA A 11 4.26 6.27 9.96
C ALA A 11 4.13 5.94 8.47
N LEU A 12 5.25 5.71 7.78
CA LEU A 12 5.22 5.26 6.40
C LEU A 12 4.56 3.88 6.27
N THR A 13 4.80 2.95 7.19
CA THR A 13 4.09 1.66 7.22
C THR A 13 2.58 1.85 7.34
N VAL A 14 2.13 2.71 8.26
CA VAL A 14 0.71 3.03 8.45
C VAL A 14 0.10 3.55 7.15
N VAL A 15 0.75 4.52 6.49
CA VAL A 15 0.28 5.12 5.23
C VAL A 15 0.28 4.11 4.08
N GLY A 16 1.36 3.33 3.93
CA GLY A 16 1.46 2.30 2.89
C GLY A 16 0.40 1.21 3.03
N SER A 17 0.17 0.72 4.25
CA SER A 17 -0.84 -0.29 4.53
C SER A 17 -2.26 0.24 4.35
N GLY A 18 -2.51 1.47 4.81
CA GLY A 18 -3.82 2.09 4.64
C GLY A 18 -4.19 2.34 3.18
N ALA A 19 -3.22 2.62 2.30
CA ALA A 19 -3.48 2.76 0.87
C ALA A 19 -4.08 1.47 0.26
N MET A 20 -3.54 0.31 0.63
CA MET A 20 -4.08 -1.00 0.24
C MET A 20 -5.47 -1.23 0.84
N PHE A 21 -5.62 -1.06 2.15
CA PHE A 21 -6.85 -1.42 2.87
C PHE A 21 -8.02 -0.45 2.66
N THR A 22 -7.76 0.75 2.15
CA THR A 22 -8.81 1.69 1.73
C THR A 22 -9.71 1.06 0.68
N VAL A 23 -9.14 0.34 -0.29
CA VAL A 23 -9.91 -0.29 -1.37
C VAL A 23 -10.23 -1.75 -1.05
N PHE A 24 -9.29 -2.48 -0.43
CA PHE A 24 -9.44 -3.93 -0.17
C PHE A 24 -10.63 -4.25 0.73
N THR A 25 -10.86 -3.43 1.77
CA THR A 25 -12.01 -3.59 2.68
C THR A 25 -13.35 -3.57 1.93
N TYR A 26 -13.42 -2.85 0.81
CA TYR A 26 -14.64 -2.64 0.04
C TYR A 26 -14.62 -3.32 -1.32
N ILE A 27 -13.67 -4.22 -1.60
CA ILE A 27 -13.56 -4.86 -2.92
C ILE A 27 -14.84 -5.62 -3.32
N ALA A 28 -15.45 -6.35 -2.39
CA ALA A 28 -16.69 -7.07 -2.64
C ALA A 28 -17.88 -6.14 -2.94
N PRO A 29 -18.19 -5.11 -2.11
CA PRO A 29 -19.26 -4.18 -2.44
C PRO A 29 -18.98 -3.34 -3.69
N ILE A 30 -17.72 -2.96 -3.97
CA ILE A 30 -17.34 -2.31 -5.24
C ILE A 30 -17.73 -3.18 -6.43
N LEU A 31 -17.27 -4.44 -6.47
CA LEU A 31 -17.54 -5.33 -7.60
C LEU A 31 -19.03 -5.66 -7.72
N SER A 32 -19.72 -5.86 -6.60
CA SER A 32 -21.16 -6.13 -6.61
C SER A 32 -21.97 -4.94 -7.13
N ASN A 33 -21.61 -3.70 -6.75
CA ASN A 33 -22.34 -2.51 -7.16
C ASN A 33 -22.02 -2.06 -8.59
N GLU A 34 -20.73 -2.05 -8.96
CA GLU A 34 -20.27 -1.49 -10.23
C GLU A 34 -20.35 -2.46 -11.41
N THR A 35 -20.40 -3.78 -11.15
CA THR A 35 -20.46 -4.81 -12.21
C THR A 35 -21.61 -5.80 -12.08
N HIS A 36 -22.43 -5.69 -11.03
CA HIS A 36 -23.41 -6.73 -10.66
C HIS A 36 -22.76 -8.11 -10.54
N ALA A 37 -21.52 -8.15 -10.03
CA ALA A 37 -20.71 -9.35 -9.94
C ALA A 37 -21.42 -10.47 -9.17
N SER A 38 -21.32 -11.69 -9.71
CA SER A 38 -21.74 -12.89 -8.98
C SER A 38 -20.82 -13.16 -7.79
N PRO A 39 -21.30 -13.85 -6.74
CA PRO A 39 -20.45 -14.25 -5.61
C PRO A 39 -19.21 -15.07 -6.04
N ALA A 40 -19.36 -15.91 -7.06
CA ALA A 40 -18.27 -16.70 -7.63
C ALA A 40 -17.20 -15.79 -8.27
N PHE A 41 -17.61 -14.76 -9.00
CA PHE A 41 -16.68 -13.79 -9.58
C PHE A 41 -15.92 -13.00 -8.50
N ILE A 42 -16.62 -12.52 -7.46
CA ILE A 42 -15.98 -11.83 -6.32
C ILE A 42 -14.94 -12.74 -5.66
N THR A 43 -15.29 -14.01 -5.44
CA THR A 43 -14.37 -15.01 -4.87
C THR A 43 -13.14 -15.21 -5.75
N ALA A 44 -13.34 -15.33 -7.07
CA ALA A 44 -12.24 -15.45 -8.03
C ALA A 44 -11.33 -14.21 -8.00
N MET A 45 -11.89 -13.01 -7.84
CA MET A 45 -11.11 -11.78 -7.72
C MET A 45 -10.31 -11.70 -6.41
N LEU A 46 -10.86 -12.19 -5.29
CA LEU A 46 -10.13 -12.30 -4.03
C LEU A 46 -8.97 -13.30 -4.12
N VAL A 47 -9.18 -14.43 -4.80
CA VAL A 47 -8.11 -15.39 -5.09
C VAL A 47 -7.05 -14.75 -5.97
N LEU A 48 -7.45 -14.05 -7.04
CA LEU A 48 -6.53 -13.35 -7.94
C LEU A 48 -5.73 -12.27 -7.21
N PHE A 49 -6.37 -11.52 -6.32
CA PHE A 49 -5.70 -10.57 -5.44
C PHE A 49 -4.67 -11.28 -4.56
N GLY A 50 -5.02 -12.41 -3.93
CA GLY A 50 -4.12 -13.23 -3.12
C GLY A 50 -2.91 -13.78 -3.89
N VAL A 51 -3.10 -14.18 -5.16
CA VAL A 51 -1.98 -14.51 -6.07
C VAL A 51 -1.08 -13.28 -6.26
N GLY A 52 -1.68 -12.11 -6.50
CA GLY A 52 -0.96 -10.85 -6.56
C GLY A 52 -0.17 -10.56 -5.29
N LEU A 53 -0.75 -10.76 -4.10
CA LEU A 53 -0.06 -10.58 -2.83
C LEU A 53 1.18 -11.47 -2.72
N THR A 54 1.05 -12.73 -3.11
CA THR A 54 2.16 -13.71 -3.06
C THR A 54 3.30 -13.27 -3.97
N LEU A 55 2.99 -12.93 -5.23
CA LEU A 55 3.97 -12.45 -6.19
C LEU A 55 4.63 -11.15 -5.73
N GLY A 56 3.82 -10.21 -5.22
CA GLY A 56 4.27 -8.94 -4.67
C GLY A 56 5.26 -9.13 -3.53
N ASN A 57 4.96 -10.00 -2.56
CA ASN A 57 5.87 -10.26 -1.43
C ASN A 57 7.22 -10.81 -1.90
N MET A 58 7.18 -11.80 -2.81
CA MET A 58 8.39 -12.44 -3.32
C MET A 58 9.28 -11.46 -4.09
N TRP A 59 8.67 -10.64 -4.94
CA TRP A 59 9.41 -9.66 -5.75
C TRP A 59 9.86 -8.47 -4.92
N GLY A 60 9.00 -7.99 -4.02
CA GLY A 60 9.29 -6.89 -3.11
C GLY A 60 10.47 -7.18 -2.20
N GLY A 61 10.57 -8.41 -1.67
CA GLY A 61 11.73 -8.83 -0.87
C GLY A 61 13.03 -8.77 -1.68
N LYS A 62 13.06 -9.48 -2.82
CA LYS A 62 14.24 -9.52 -3.70
C LYS A 62 14.67 -8.14 -4.21
N ALA A 63 13.70 -7.29 -4.56
CA ALA A 63 13.99 -5.94 -5.03
C ALA A 63 14.51 -5.03 -3.92
N ALA A 64 13.95 -5.17 -2.71
CA ALA A 64 14.34 -4.38 -1.56
C ALA A 64 15.74 -4.73 -1.03
N ASP A 65 16.19 -5.99 -1.19
CA ASP A 65 17.59 -6.37 -0.94
C ASP A 65 18.58 -5.53 -1.76
N ARG A 66 18.17 -5.06 -2.95
CA ARG A 66 18.99 -4.18 -3.79
C ARG A 66 18.82 -2.71 -3.43
N SER A 67 17.61 -2.27 -3.15
CA SER A 67 17.31 -0.90 -2.68
C SER A 67 15.89 -0.81 -2.14
N ILE A 68 15.78 -0.51 -0.83
CA ILE A 68 14.51 -0.23 -0.16
C ILE A 68 13.79 0.95 -0.81
N ASP A 69 14.48 2.08 -0.96
CA ASP A 69 13.90 3.32 -1.51
C ASP A 69 13.36 3.13 -2.91
N ARG A 70 14.14 2.51 -3.80
CA ARG A 70 13.73 2.28 -5.19
C ARG A 70 12.52 1.35 -5.27
N THR A 71 12.50 0.31 -4.45
CA THR A 71 11.39 -0.65 -4.41
C THR A 71 10.11 0.04 -3.96
N LEU A 72 10.17 0.85 -2.89
CA LEU A 72 9.01 1.60 -2.40
C LEU A 72 8.52 2.63 -3.42
N ILE A 73 9.42 3.39 -4.05
CA ILE A 73 9.04 4.38 -5.06
C ILE A 73 8.31 3.72 -6.22
N ILE A 74 8.85 2.63 -6.76
CA ILE A 74 8.24 1.91 -7.88
C ILE A 74 6.88 1.32 -7.46
N SER A 75 6.84 0.57 -6.36
CA SER A 75 5.61 -0.07 -5.89
C SER A 75 4.51 0.95 -5.57
N LEU A 76 4.82 2.06 -4.91
CA LEU A 76 3.86 3.14 -4.65
C LEU A 76 3.41 3.83 -5.94
N SER A 77 4.31 4.05 -6.90
CA SER A 77 3.94 4.65 -8.19
C SER A 77 3.00 3.74 -8.98
N VAL A 78 3.30 2.44 -9.06
CA VAL A 78 2.41 1.45 -9.68
C VAL A 78 1.08 1.38 -8.95
N LEU A 79 1.09 1.41 -7.61
CA LEU A 79 -0.11 1.42 -6.78
C LEU A 79 -0.99 2.66 -7.06
N ILE A 80 -0.41 3.85 -7.18
CA ILE A 80 -1.15 5.06 -7.54
C ILE A 80 -1.79 4.88 -8.92
N LEU A 81 -0.99 4.50 -9.94
CA LEU A 81 -1.47 4.38 -11.31
C LEU A 81 -2.58 3.33 -11.44
N VAL A 82 -2.42 2.16 -10.81
CA VAL A 82 -3.43 1.11 -10.88
C VAL A 82 -4.70 1.50 -10.14
N LEU A 83 -4.63 2.22 -9.02
CA LEU A 83 -5.82 2.68 -8.30
C LEU A 83 -6.54 3.80 -9.05
N LEU A 84 -5.81 4.71 -9.71
CA LEU A 84 -6.41 5.71 -10.60
C LEU A 84 -7.08 5.06 -11.81
N ALA A 85 -6.44 4.03 -12.40
CA ALA A 85 -7.05 3.26 -13.48
C ALA A 85 -8.29 2.50 -12.98
N PHE A 86 -8.21 1.88 -11.79
CA PHE A 86 -9.28 1.08 -11.22
C PHE A 86 -10.56 1.88 -10.99
N THR A 87 -10.47 3.19 -10.68
CA THR A 87 -11.60 4.14 -10.63
C THR A 87 -12.52 4.04 -11.85
N VAL A 88 -11.97 3.75 -13.02
CA VAL A 88 -12.73 3.59 -14.27
C VAL A 88 -12.89 2.12 -14.65
N LEU A 89 -11.82 1.33 -14.53
CA LEU A 89 -11.79 -0.06 -14.98
C LEU A 89 -12.68 -1.00 -14.18
N MET A 90 -13.06 -0.63 -12.95
CA MET A 90 -13.88 -1.45 -12.05
C MET A 90 -15.25 -1.83 -12.63
N ARG A 91 -15.72 -1.15 -13.68
CA ARG A 91 -17.02 -1.40 -14.35
C ARG A 91 -16.98 -2.55 -15.35
N TRP A 92 -15.79 -3.02 -15.72
CA TRP A 92 -15.64 -4.09 -16.71
C TRP A 92 -14.92 -5.30 -16.09
N PRO A 93 -15.49 -6.52 -16.14
CA PRO A 93 -14.95 -7.67 -15.42
C PRO A 93 -13.48 -8.00 -15.73
N LEU A 94 -13.10 -8.02 -17.02
CA LEU A 94 -11.75 -8.39 -17.42
C LEU A 94 -10.71 -7.30 -17.07
N PRO A 95 -10.93 -6.01 -17.42
CA PRO A 95 -10.04 -4.94 -16.94
C PRO A 95 -9.95 -4.85 -15.42
N ALA A 96 -11.05 -5.04 -14.69
CA ALA A 96 -11.05 -5.07 -13.23
C ALA A 96 -10.17 -6.21 -12.70
N ALA A 97 -10.25 -7.41 -13.28
CA ALA A 97 -9.42 -8.55 -12.89
C ALA A 97 -7.92 -8.26 -13.06
N VAL A 98 -7.53 -7.69 -14.21
CA VAL A 98 -6.13 -7.31 -14.47
C VAL A 98 -5.65 -6.25 -13.48
N ALA A 99 -6.47 -5.23 -13.23
CA ALA A 99 -6.16 -4.18 -12.26
C ALA A 99 -6.01 -4.76 -10.84
N ILE A 100 -6.87 -5.68 -10.43
CA ILE A 100 -6.82 -6.33 -9.10
C ILE A 100 -5.53 -7.15 -8.94
N LEU A 101 -5.10 -7.88 -9.97
CA LEU A 101 -3.83 -8.61 -9.93
C LEU A 101 -2.64 -7.66 -9.75
N ILE A 102 -2.54 -6.62 -10.58
CA ILE A 102 -1.46 -5.62 -10.51
C ILE A 102 -1.48 -4.89 -9.16
N TRP A 103 -2.67 -4.54 -8.68
CA TRP A 103 -2.88 -3.92 -7.40
C TRP A 103 -2.41 -4.80 -6.24
N GLY A 104 -2.72 -6.10 -6.26
CA GLY A 104 -2.21 -7.06 -5.27
C GLY A 104 -0.68 -7.14 -5.26
N ILE A 105 -0.07 -7.23 -6.45
CA ILE A 105 1.39 -7.25 -6.61
C ILE A 105 2.01 -5.98 -6.03
N ALA A 106 1.53 -4.80 -6.45
CA ALA A 106 2.07 -3.52 -6.03
C ALA A 106 1.90 -3.28 -4.53
N SER A 107 0.75 -3.63 -3.96
CA SER A 107 0.45 -3.44 -2.53
C SER A 107 1.37 -4.28 -1.65
N PHE A 108 1.55 -5.55 -1.98
CA PHE A 108 2.32 -6.45 -1.12
C PHE A 108 3.83 -6.39 -1.40
N ALA A 109 4.25 -5.86 -2.55
CA ALA A 109 5.64 -5.49 -2.77
C ALA A 109 6.14 -4.39 -1.83
N LEU A 110 5.24 -3.66 -1.14
CA LEU A 110 5.60 -2.69 -0.10
C LEU A 110 5.99 -3.36 1.22
N VAL A 111 5.46 -4.55 1.52
CA VAL A 111 5.55 -5.14 2.86
C VAL A 111 7.01 -5.42 3.26
N PRO A 112 7.84 -6.12 2.44
CA PRO A 112 9.24 -6.37 2.79
C PRO A 112 10.09 -5.09 2.99
N PRO A 113 10.12 -4.11 2.06
CA PRO A 113 10.92 -2.90 2.26
C PRO A 113 10.44 -2.03 3.43
N LEU A 114 9.14 -1.96 3.71
CA LEU A 114 8.63 -1.25 4.90
C LEU A 114 9.11 -1.91 6.20
N GLN A 115 9.04 -3.24 6.26
CA GLN A 115 9.57 -4.02 7.37
C GLN A 115 11.08 -3.77 7.55
N MET A 116 11.87 -3.91 6.48
CA MET A 116 13.31 -3.68 6.53
C MET A 116 13.67 -2.27 6.99
N ARG A 117 12.98 -1.24 6.47
CA ARG A 117 13.26 0.15 6.85
C ARG A 117 13.05 0.41 8.35
N VAL A 118 12.00 -0.15 8.94
CA VAL A 118 11.75 -0.01 10.39
C VAL A 118 12.82 -0.74 11.20
N MET A 119 13.23 -1.92 10.76
CA MET A 119 14.31 -2.70 11.38
C MET A 119 15.65 -1.96 11.31
N GLU A 120 15.98 -1.35 10.17
CA GLU A 120 17.18 -0.54 9.97
C GLU A 120 17.18 0.74 10.80
N ALA A 121 16.00 1.34 11.05
CA ALA A 121 15.89 2.52 11.92
C ALA A 121 16.07 2.16 13.41
N ALA A 122 15.83 0.90 13.78
CA ALA A 122 15.84 0.41 15.16
C ALA A 122 16.84 -0.76 15.35
N LYS A 123 18.07 -0.61 14.84
CA LYS A 123 19.12 -1.66 14.87
C LYS A 123 19.42 -2.21 16.26
N ASP A 124 19.21 -1.41 17.30
CA ASP A 124 19.47 -1.80 18.70
C ASP A 124 18.39 -2.74 19.27
N ALA A 125 17.21 -2.82 18.64
CA ALA A 125 16.08 -3.61 19.11
C ALA A 125 15.22 -4.18 17.95
N PRO A 126 15.81 -4.99 17.05
CA PRO A 126 15.15 -5.45 15.83
C PRO A 126 13.89 -6.27 16.10
N ASN A 127 13.90 -7.21 17.05
CA ASN A 127 12.72 -8.04 17.34
C ASN A 127 11.53 -7.20 17.82
N LEU A 128 11.79 -6.18 18.64
CA LEU A 128 10.76 -5.26 19.12
C LEU A 128 10.25 -4.37 17.97
N ALA A 129 11.15 -3.88 17.12
CA ALA A 129 10.80 -3.08 15.95
C ALA A 129 9.91 -3.87 14.97
N SER A 130 10.22 -5.14 14.75
CA SER A 130 9.41 -6.06 13.94
C SER A 130 7.98 -6.17 14.47
N ALA A 131 7.83 -6.47 15.76
CA ALA A 131 6.52 -6.61 16.39
C ALA A 131 5.69 -5.31 16.33
N VAL A 132 6.34 -4.17 16.60
CA VAL A 132 5.67 -2.86 16.53
C VAL A 132 5.29 -2.50 15.09
N ASN A 133 6.09 -2.90 14.09
CA ASN A 133 5.73 -2.67 12.70
C ASN A 133 4.51 -3.49 12.25
N ILE A 134 4.34 -4.72 12.74
CA ILE A 134 3.09 -5.47 12.54
C ILE A 134 1.90 -4.72 13.15
N GLY A 135 2.06 -4.11 14.32
CA GLY A 135 1.08 -3.20 14.90
C GLY A 135 0.77 -2.01 13.99
N ALA A 136 1.80 -1.38 13.41
CA ALA A 136 1.66 -0.28 12.47
C ALA A 136 0.92 -0.68 11.17
N PHE A 137 1.19 -1.87 10.62
CA PHE A 137 0.42 -2.40 9.49
C PHE A 137 -1.07 -2.53 9.85
N ASN A 138 -1.40 -3.15 10.98
CA ASN A 138 -2.80 -3.30 11.42
C ASN A 138 -3.48 -1.95 11.68
N PHE A 139 -2.76 -0.99 12.25
CA PHE A 139 -3.28 0.36 12.46
C PHE A 139 -3.53 1.07 11.12
N GLY A 140 -2.63 0.92 10.15
CA GLY A 140 -2.83 1.37 8.77
C GLY A 140 -4.05 0.72 8.12
N ASN A 141 -4.27 -0.58 8.34
CA ASN A 141 -5.44 -1.30 7.83
C ASN A 141 -6.74 -0.70 8.37
N ALA A 142 -6.78 -0.42 9.68
CA ALA A 142 -7.92 0.22 10.33
C ALA A 142 -8.16 1.64 9.78
N ILE A 143 -7.11 2.45 9.60
CA ILE A 143 -7.22 3.79 9.01
C ILE A 143 -7.73 3.72 7.57
N GLY A 144 -7.20 2.81 6.75
CA GLY A 144 -7.63 2.63 5.37
C GLY A 144 -9.10 2.23 5.28
N ALA A 145 -9.51 1.21 6.05
CA ALA A 145 -10.90 0.80 6.15
C ALA A 145 -11.81 1.97 6.57
N ALA A 146 -11.42 2.71 7.61
CA ALA A 146 -12.18 3.87 8.08
C ALA A 146 -12.28 4.97 7.02
N LEU A 147 -11.21 5.23 6.26
CA LEU A 147 -11.20 6.19 5.16
C LEU A 147 -12.17 5.79 4.05
N GLY A 148 -12.15 4.53 3.61
CA GLY A 148 -13.11 4.03 2.62
C GLY A 148 -14.55 4.14 3.11
N GLY A 149 -14.80 3.85 4.39
CA GLY A 149 -16.10 4.03 5.02
C GLY A 149 -16.54 5.49 5.08
N ALA A 150 -15.62 6.42 5.38
CA ALA A 150 -15.90 7.85 5.38
C ALA A 150 -16.26 8.36 3.97
N VAL A 151 -15.59 7.86 2.93
CA VAL A 151 -15.92 8.17 1.53
C VAL A 151 -17.33 7.71 1.17
N ILE A 152 -17.72 6.50 1.59
CA ILE A 152 -19.08 5.98 1.39
C ILE A 152 -20.10 6.84 2.14
N ASN A 153 -19.84 7.15 3.40
CA ASN A 153 -20.74 7.96 4.23
C ASN A 153 -20.92 9.39 3.68
N ALA A 154 -19.91 9.93 3.02
CA ALA A 154 -19.98 11.22 2.34
C ALA A 154 -20.76 11.20 1.01
N GLY A 155 -21.25 10.02 0.57
CA GLY A 155 -22.04 9.90 -0.65
C GLY A 155 -21.23 10.04 -1.95
N LEU A 156 -19.90 9.91 -1.90
CA LEU A 156 -19.01 10.13 -3.05
C LEU A 156 -18.95 8.94 -4.03
N GLY A 157 -19.53 7.80 -3.65
CA GLY A 157 -19.58 6.58 -4.47
C GLY A 157 -18.33 5.70 -4.40
N PHE A 158 -18.42 4.50 -4.96
CA PHE A 158 -17.34 3.49 -4.94
C PHE A 158 -16.06 3.90 -5.69
N PRO A 159 -16.11 4.59 -6.85
CA PRO A 159 -14.90 5.04 -7.52
C PRO A 159 -14.03 5.98 -6.68
N ALA A 160 -14.66 6.78 -5.80
CA ALA A 160 -13.96 7.70 -4.91
C ALA A 160 -13.14 6.98 -3.84
N ILE A 161 -13.49 5.74 -3.47
CA ILE A 161 -12.70 4.92 -2.54
C ILE A 161 -11.34 4.60 -3.17
N SER A 162 -11.33 4.27 -4.47
CA SER A 162 -10.09 4.02 -5.21
C SER A 162 -9.21 5.27 -5.29
N LEU A 163 -9.83 6.44 -5.49
CA LEU A 163 -9.12 7.73 -5.46
C LEU A 163 -8.54 8.04 -4.07
N ALA A 164 -9.25 7.73 -2.99
CA ALA A 164 -8.75 7.90 -1.63
C ALA A 164 -7.55 6.98 -1.35
N GLY A 165 -7.60 5.73 -1.81
CA GLY A 165 -6.45 4.81 -1.75
C GLY A 165 -5.25 5.33 -2.57
N ALA A 166 -5.49 5.87 -3.76
CA ALA A 166 -4.45 6.49 -4.58
C ALA A 166 -3.83 7.72 -3.90
N ALA A 167 -4.64 8.55 -3.23
CA ALA A 167 -4.17 9.69 -2.46
C ALA A 167 -3.29 9.26 -1.27
N MET A 168 -3.67 8.21 -0.55
CA MET A 168 -2.85 7.61 0.50
C MET A 168 -1.52 7.07 -0.04
N ALA A 169 -1.54 6.37 -1.17
CA ALA A 169 -0.31 5.91 -1.83
C ALA A 169 0.57 7.09 -2.27
N GLY A 170 -0.03 8.18 -2.75
CA GLY A 170 0.64 9.44 -3.08
C GLY A 170 1.32 10.07 -1.85
N LEU A 171 0.65 10.11 -0.71
CA LEU A 171 1.25 10.57 0.54
C LEU A 171 2.45 9.69 0.93
N GLY A 172 2.31 8.37 0.82
CA GLY A 172 3.40 7.43 1.05
C GLY A 172 4.60 7.72 0.13
N LEU A 173 4.34 7.96 -1.16
CA LEU A 173 5.39 8.25 -2.14
C LEU A 173 6.13 9.56 -1.79
N LEU A 174 5.40 10.61 -1.43
CA LEU A 174 5.99 11.88 -0.99
C LEU A 174 6.86 11.70 0.26
N MET A 175 6.44 10.88 1.22
CA MET A 175 7.24 10.56 2.41
C MET A 175 8.56 9.87 2.02
N VAL A 176 8.52 8.87 1.12
CA VAL A 176 9.73 8.17 0.67
C VAL A 176 10.69 9.10 -0.06
N LEU A 177 10.18 9.94 -0.96
CA LEU A 177 10.99 10.92 -1.67
C LEU A 177 11.61 11.94 -0.70
N GLY A 178 10.86 12.38 0.31
CA GLY A 178 11.35 13.25 1.36
C GLY A 178 12.48 12.63 2.19
N PHE A 179 12.39 11.33 2.51
CA PHE A 179 13.46 10.61 3.21
C PHE A 179 14.71 10.47 2.34
N ALA A 180 14.56 10.11 1.07
CA ALA A 180 15.66 9.95 0.13
C ALA A 180 16.38 11.28 -0.19
N TRP A 181 15.66 12.41 -0.16
CA TRP A 181 16.26 13.73 -0.32
C TRP A 181 17.09 14.13 0.91
N ARG A 182 16.58 13.90 2.12
CA ARG A 182 17.29 14.24 3.36
C ARG A 182 18.59 13.45 3.54
N SER A 183 18.62 12.18 3.15
CA SER A 183 19.85 11.36 3.23
C SER A 183 20.94 11.90 2.31
N ARG A 184 20.60 12.21 1.05
CA ARG A 184 21.52 12.81 0.06
C ARG A 184 22.03 14.19 0.50
N ALA A 185 21.16 15.04 1.04
CA ALA A 185 21.54 16.36 1.52
C ALA A 185 22.53 16.27 2.71
N SER A 186 22.38 15.26 3.56
CA SER A 186 23.29 15.02 4.68
C SER A 186 24.67 14.55 4.21
N GLU A 187 24.74 13.70 3.18
CA GLU A 187 26.01 13.26 2.59
C GLU A 187 26.76 14.41 1.91
N ALA A 188 26.05 15.31 1.22
CA ALA A 188 26.66 16.45 0.53
C ALA A 188 27.23 17.54 1.44
N VAL A 189 26.82 17.60 2.71
CA VAL A 189 27.33 18.56 3.72
C VAL A 189 28.60 18.05 4.41
N VAL A 190 28.85 16.74 4.35
CA VAL A 190 30.00 16.09 5.01
C VAL A 190 31.22 15.99 4.09
N VAL A 191 31.05 16.29 2.79
CA VAL A 191 32.12 16.36 1.77
C VAL A 191 32.56 17.81 1.60
#